data_AF-A0A6D2HS47-F1
#
_entry.id   AF-A0A6D2HS47-F1
#
_cell.length_a   1.000
_cell.length_b   1.000
_cell.length_c   1.000
_cell.angle_alpha   90.00
_cell.angle_beta   90.00
_cell.angle_gamma   90.00
#
_symmetry.space_group_name_H-M   'P 1'
#
loop_
_entity.id
_entity.type
_entity.pdbx_description
1 polymer ?
#
loop_
_entity_poly.entity_id
_entity_poly.type
_entity_poly.pdbx_seq_one_letter_code
_entity_poly.pdbx_strand_id
1 'polypeptide(L)'
;MKSNAWRVLEVDATLDFIIWSLDRGVSLKGKIYWITEGKGTVSKKIVSFDYSTERFEYLCLPRQYDSYETLSLSVVRGEELSVLLQRDNESKTNIWVSNKISDETKAVSWSKVLAVDLTSYDISADGASFLFDEERKVLVCCTWDPAVYIVGEDNNVRVDQNMPRSLLSLFNYAPSLTQIQQDPGGKRKRGDE
;
A
#
# COMPACT_ATOMS: atom_id res chain seq x y z
N MET A 1 -6.04 11.82 29.96
CA MET A 1 -5.27 10.92 29.07
C MET A 1 -3.87 10.74 29.64
N LYS A 2 -3.47 9.51 29.97
CA LYS A 2 -2.05 9.23 30.23
C LYS A 2 -1.32 9.22 28.88
N SER A 3 -0.88 10.40 28.47
CA SER A 3 0.17 10.57 27.46
C SER A 3 1.47 10.08 28.08
N ASN A 4 2.10 9.09 27.44
CA ASN A 4 3.54 8.78 27.41
C ASN A 4 3.82 7.30 27.66
N ALA A 5 4.22 6.61 26.59
CA ALA A 5 5.54 6.00 26.51
C ALA A 5 5.74 5.50 25.07
N TRP A 6 6.59 6.17 24.30
CA TRP A 6 7.26 5.48 23.20
C TRP A 6 7.99 4.29 23.82
N ARG A 7 7.63 3.07 23.43
CA ARG A 7 8.38 1.87 23.79
C ARG A 7 9.18 1.43 22.57
N VAL A 8 10.46 1.13 22.78
CA VAL A 8 11.30 0.54 21.75
C VAL A 8 10.98 -0.94 21.71
N LEU A 9 10.60 -1.44 20.55
CA LEU A 9 10.54 -2.87 20.30
C LEU A 9 11.93 -3.30 19.86
N GLU A 10 12.56 -4.17 20.64
CA GLU A 10 13.76 -4.88 20.20
C GLU A 10 13.33 -5.91 19.16
N VAL A 11 13.36 -5.48 17.91
CA VAL A 11 13.23 -6.37 16.77
C VAL A 11 14.55 -7.11 16.62
N ASP A 12 14.48 -8.45 16.61
CA ASP A 12 15.66 -9.32 16.55
C ASP A 12 16.59 -8.93 15.37
N ALA A 13 17.89 -8.96 15.62
CA ALA A 13 18.93 -8.63 14.64
C ALA A 13 19.00 -9.64 13.47
N THR A 14 18.17 -10.68 13.50
CA THR A 14 18.07 -11.77 12.53
C THR A 14 17.16 -11.48 11.33
N LEU A 15 16.52 -10.30 11.26
CA LEU A 15 15.71 -9.96 10.07
C LEU A 15 16.55 -10.11 8.79
N ASP A 16 16.08 -10.98 7.90
CA ASP A 16 16.72 -11.33 6.63
C ASP A 16 16.22 -10.46 5.47
N PHE A 17 15.55 -9.34 5.75
CA PHE A 17 14.99 -8.44 4.75
C PHE A 17 15.30 -6.96 5.02
N ILE A 18 15.08 -6.13 4.02
CA ILE A 18 15.23 -4.68 4.03
C ILE A 18 13.91 -4.05 3.57
N ILE A 19 13.41 -3.09 4.35
CA ILE A 19 12.31 -2.20 3.95
C ILE A 19 12.93 -0.88 3.48
N TRP A 20 12.94 -0.65 2.17
CA TRP A 20 13.55 0.56 1.58
C TRP A 20 12.72 1.83 1.78
N SER A 21 11.39 1.69 1.86
CA SER A 21 10.47 2.84 1.91
C SER A 21 9.33 2.53 2.87
N LEU A 22 9.45 3.02 4.12
CA LEU A 22 8.45 2.78 5.17
C LEU A 22 7.10 3.44 4.88
N ASP A 23 7.12 4.56 4.14
CA ASP A 23 5.98 5.35 3.68
C ASP A 23 5.11 4.63 2.64
N ARG A 24 5.59 3.53 2.06
CA ARG A 24 4.86 2.69 1.11
C ARG A 24 4.13 1.51 1.75
N GLY A 25 4.14 1.45 3.07
CA GLY A 25 3.39 0.45 3.82
C GLY A 25 1.90 0.69 3.71
N VAL A 26 1.12 -0.39 3.66
CA VAL A 26 -0.35 -0.32 3.72
C VAL A 26 -0.85 -0.97 4.99
N SER A 27 -1.82 -0.36 5.65
CA SER A 27 -2.42 -0.94 6.84
C SER A 27 -3.74 -1.64 6.51
N LEU A 28 -3.91 -2.83 7.06
CA LEU A 28 -5.11 -3.64 6.92
C LEU A 28 -5.26 -4.51 8.18
N LYS A 29 -6.46 -4.49 8.78
CA LYS A 29 -6.84 -5.35 9.93
C LYS A 29 -5.81 -5.41 11.06
N GLY A 30 -5.32 -4.25 11.51
CA GLY A 30 -4.38 -4.18 12.64
C GLY A 30 -2.97 -4.71 12.32
N LYS A 31 -2.67 -4.92 11.04
CA LYS A 31 -1.32 -5.18 10.54
C LYS A 31 -0.92 -4.08 9.56
N ILE A 32 0.37 -3.96 9.33
CA ILE A 32 0.94 -3.12 8.28
C ILE A 32 1.82 -4.00 7.39
N TYR A 33 1.74 -3.79 6.09
CA TYR A 33 2.34 -4.62 5.07
C TYR A 33 3.27 -3.79 4.20
N TRP A 34 4.45 -4.31 3.90
CA TRP A 34 5.41 -3.71 2.98
C TRP A 34 5.91 -4.72 1.97
N ILE A 35 6.32 -4.22 0.81
CA ILE A 35 7.20 -4.96 -0.08
C ILE A 35 8.64 -4.79 0.44
N THR A 36 9.36 -5.90 0.54
CA THR A 36 10.72 -5.97 1.08
C THR A 36 11.63 -6.74 0.16
N GLU A 37 12.93 -6.48 0.25
CA GLU A 37 13.96 -7.24 -0.43
C GLU A 37 14.75 -8.10 0.56
N GLY A 38 15.06 -9.35 0.19
CA GLY A 38 15.88 -10.23 1.03
C GLY A 38 17.34 -9.78 1.10
N LYS A 39 17.96 -9.79 2.28
CA LYS A 39 19.39 -9.48 2.44
C LYS A 39 20.24 -10.47 1.64
N GLY A 40 21.03 -9.95 0.70
CA GLY A 40 21.90 -10.77 -0.16
C GLY A 40 21.16 -11.53 -1.27
N THR A 41 19.87 -11.26 -1.49
CA THR A 41 19.08 -11.82 -2.60
C THR A 41 18.29 -10.72 -3.29
N VAL A 42 18.08 -10.81 -4.59
CA VAL A 42 17.15 -9.90 -5.31
C VAL A 42 15.69 -10.30 -5.14
N SER A 43 15.38 -11.25 -4.25
CA SER A 43 14.01 -11.75 -4.08
C SER A 43 13.14 -10.72 -3.33
N LYS A 44 12.05 -10.29 -3.96
CA LYS A 44 11.05 -9.43 -3.33
C LYS A 44 9.98 -10.29 -2.63
N LYS A 45 9.54 -9.87 -1.44
CA LYS A 45 8.49 -10.51 -0.64
C LYS A 45 7.57 -9.45 -0.05
N ILE A 46 6.40 -9.87 0.44
CA ILE A 46 5.61 -9.02 1.33
C ILE A 46 5.93 -9.42 2.76
N VAL A 47 6.18 -8.44 3.61
CA VAL A 47 6.31 -8.64 5.06
C VAL A 47 5.21 -7.86 5.74
N SER A 48 4.57 -8.48 6.72
CA SER A 48 3.65 -7.79 7.62
C SER A 48 4.22 -7.67 9.02
N PHE A 49 3.91 -6.56 9.69
CA PHE A 49 4.07 -6.44 11.13
C PHE A 49 2.69 -6.46 11.80
N ASP A 50 2.51 -7.38 12.73
CA ASP A 50 1.29 -7.52 13.52
C ASP A 50 1.44 -6.75 14.83
N TYR A 51 0.65 -5.68 15.01
CA TYR A 51 0.70 -4.84 16.20
C TYR A 51 0.18 -5.55 17.47
N SER A 52 -0.61 -6.62 17.33
CA SER A 52 -1.18 -7.37 18.45
C SER A 52 -0.18 -8.37 19.03
N THR A 53 0.60 -9.02 18.17
CA THR A 53 1.61 -10.02 18.57
C THR A 53 3.03 -9.49 18.55
N GLU A 54 3.23 -8.29 18.01
CA GLU A 54 4.51 -7.59 17.83
C GLU A 54 5.53 -8.41 17.03
N ARG A 55 5.05 -9.08 15.98
CA ARG A 55 5.86 -10.01 15.16
C ARG A 55 5.79 -9.68 13.69
N PHE A 56 6.90 -10.00 13.00
CA PHE A 56 6.95 -9.99 11.55
C PHE A 56 6.51 -11.35 10.99
N GLU A 57 5.76 -11.30 9.89
CA GLU A 57 5.32 -12.48 9.15
C GLU A 57 5.59 -12.27 7.65
N TYR A 58 5.89 -13.35 6.95
CA TYR A 58 6.13 -13.32 5.51
C TYR A 58 4.87 -13.71 4.74
N LEU A 59 4.59 -12.97 3.69
CA LEU A 59 3.57 -13.27 2.71
C LEU A 59 4.23 -13.45 1.34
N CYS A 60 3.83 -14.51 0.64
CA CYS A 60 4.27 -14.75 -0.72
C CYS A 60 3.62 -13.74 -1.67
N LEU A 61 4.42 -13.21 -2.61
CA LEU A 61 3.88 -12.50 -3.77
C LEU A 61 3.07 -13.47 -4.65
N PRO A 62 2.10 -12.97 -5.44
CA PRO A 62 1.31 -13.79 -6.37
C PRO A 62 2.18 -14.63 -7.31
N ARG A 63 3.29 -14.05 -7.76
CA ARG A 63 4.32 -14.69 -8.57
C ARG A 63 5.68 -14.12 -8.21
N GLN A 64 6.68 -14.99 -8.24
CA GLN A 64 8.08 -14.63 -8.03
C GLN A 64 8.76 -14.48 -9.39
N TYR A 65 9.45 -13.36 -9.57
CA TYR A 65 10.24 -13.04 -10.75
C TYR A 65 11.65 -12.63 -10.32
N ASP A 66 12.61 -12.78 -11.23
CA ASP A 66 14.00 -12.37 -11.00
C ASP A 66 14.13 -10.86 -10.83
N SER A 67 13.25 -10.10 -11.51
CA SER A 67 13.19 -8.65 -11.47
C SER A 67 11.77 -8.14 -11.80
N TYR A 68 11.48 -6.92 -11.35
CA TYR A 68 10.18 -6.27 -11.49
C TYR A 68 10.34 -4.83 -11.98
N GLU A 69 9.61 -4.49 -13.04
CA GLU A 69 9.49 -3.12 -13.56
C GLU A 69 8.53 -2.30 -12.68
N THR A 70 7.44 -2.95 -12.27
CA THR A 70 6.45 -2.37 -11.37
C THR A 70 6.12 -3.38 -10.29
N LEU A 71 6.28 -2.94 -9.04
CA LEU A 71 5.77 -3.66 -7.88
C LEU A 71 5.25 -2.67 -6.85
N SER A 72 3.94 -2.65 -6.65
CA SER A 72 3.30 -1.79 -5.65
C SER A 72 2.22 -2.55 -4.89
N LEU A 73 1.92 -2.09 -3.67
CA LEU A 73 0.97 -2.70 -2.75
C LEU A 73 -0.13 -1.70 -2.39
N SER A 74 -1.37 -2.17 -2.36
CA SER A 74 -2.55 -1.39 -1.97
C SER A 74 -3.56 -2.27 -1.24
N VAL A 75 -4.66 -1.66 -0.80
CA VAL A 75 -5.80 -2.33 -0.14
C VAL A 75 -7.04 -2.12 -1.00
N VAL A 76 -7.83 -3.18 -1.13
CA VAL A 76 -9.11 -3.16 -1.83
C VAL A 76 -10.21 -3.30 -0.79
N ARG A 77 -11.16 -2.36 -0.82
CA ARG A 77 -12.39 -2.36 0.01
C ARG A 77 -12.17 -2.48 1.53
N GLY A 78 -10.95 -2.27 2.02
CA GLY A 78 -10.60 -2.43 3.44
C GLY A 78 -10.61 -3.87 3.94
N GLU A 79 -10.61 -4.86 3.04
CA GLU A 79 -10.69 -6.28 3.38
C GLU A 79 -9.61 -7.12 2.69
N GLU A 80 -9.07 -6.67 1.56
CA GLU A 80 -8.16 -7.44 0.71
C GLU A 80 -6.89 -6.64 0.40
N LEU A 81 -5.78 -7.35 0.18
CA LEU A 81 -4.59 -6.75 -0.37
C LEU A 81 -4.66 -6.80 -1.90
N SER A 82 -4.07 -5.81 -2.56
CA SER A 82 -3.85 -5.83 -4.00
C SER A 82 -2.41 -5.50 -4.33
N VAL A 83 -1.89 -6.14 -5.38
CA VAL A 83 -0.53 -5.93 -5.88
C VAL A 83 -0.58 -5.60 -7.36
N LEU A 84 0.08 -4.49 -7.74
CA LEU A 84 0.48 -4.26 -9.12
C LEU A 84 1.79 -4.97 -9.37
N LEU A 85 1.84 -5.78 -10.42
CA LEU A 85 2.99 -6.60 -10.75
C LEU A 85 3.27 -6.55 -12.25
N GLN A 86 4.46 -6.09 -12.63
CA GLN A 86 5.00 -6.19 -13.98
C GLN A 86 6.44 -6.70 -13.94
N ARG A 87 6.75 -7.64 -14.83
CA ARG A 87 8.12 -8.13 -15.06
C ARG A 87 8.83 -7.19 -16.05
N ASP A 88 10.14 -6.99 -15.92
CA ASP A 88 10.98 -6.13 -16.78
C ASP A 88 10.81 -6.33 -18.30
N ASN A 89 10.35 -7.50 -18.74
CA ASN A 89 10.18 -7.83 -20.15
C ASN A 89 8.71 -7.98 -20.59
N GLU A 90 7.75 -7.67 -19.71
CA GLU A 90 6.32 -7.72 -20.03
C GLU A 90 5.78 -6.30 -20.23
N SER A 91 4.98 -6.10 -21.27
CA SER A 91 4.33 -4.81 -21.52
C SER A 91 3.07 -4.58 -20.69
N LYS A 92 2.55 -5.61 -20.04
CA LYS A 92 1.32 -5.51 -19.24
C LYS A 92 1.62 -5.58 -17.76
N THR A 93 1.06 -4.64 -17.02
CA THR A 93 1.02 -4.64 -15.57
C THR A 93 -0.20 -5.44 -15.10
N ASN A 94 0.04 -6.49 -14.34
CA ASN A 94 -0.99 -7.36 -13.81
C ASN A 94 -1.47 -6.85 -12.44
N ILE A 95 -2.78 -6.81 -12.25
CA ILE A 95 -3.41 -6.52 -10.96
C ILE A 95 -3.80 -7.84 -10.32
N TRP A 96 -3.27 -8.10 -9.13
CA TRP A 96 -3.61 -9.25 -8.31
C TRP A 96 -4.32 -8.80 -7.05
N VAL A 97 -5.36 -9.52 -6.65
CA VAL A 97 -6.11 -9.28 -5.41
C VAL A 97 -6.04 -10.54 -4.56
N SER A 98 -5.83 -10.36 -3.26
CA SER A 98 -5.80 -11.47 -2.33
C SER A 98 -7.21 -11.95 -1.98
N ASN A 99 -7.34 -13.13 -1.41
CA ASN A 99 -8.54 -13.42 -0.62
C ASN A 99 -8.66 -12.44 0.57
N LYS A 100 -9.87 -12.34 1.14
CA LYS A 100 -10.13 -11.51 2.32
C LYS A 100 -9.18 -11.83 3.47
N ILE A 101 -8.58 -10.78 4.02
CA ILE A 101 -7.73 -10.82 5.20
C ILE A 101 -8.61 -10.62 6.44
N SER A 102 -8.51 -11.58 7.35
CA SER A 102 -9.21 -11.63 8.64
C SER A 102 -8.32 -12.30 9.67
N ASP A 103 -8.71 -12.25 10.94
CA ASP A 103 -7.96 -12.86 12.04
C ASP A 103 -7.81 -14.39 11.89
N GLU A 104 -8.72 -15.03 11.14
CA GLU A 104 -8.70 -16.46 10.86
C GLU A 104 -7.89 -16.83 9.59
N THR A 105 -7.41 -15.85 8.83
CA THR A 105 -6.74 -16.08 7.55
C THR A 105 -5.35 -16.68 7.79
N LYS A 106 -5.24 -18.01 7.66
CA LYS A 106 -3.98 -18.76 7.82
C LYS A 106 -3.04 -18.65 6.63
N ALA A 107 -3.59 -18.43 5.43
CA ALA A 107 -2.83 -18.36 4.20
C ALA A 107 -3.46 -17.34 3.27
N VAL A 108 -2.60 -16.59 2.56
CA VAL A 108 -3.00 -15.62 1.56
C VAL A 108 -2.85 -16.26 0.18
N SER A 109 -3.96 -16.31 -0.55
CA SER A 109 -4.01 -16.71 -1.96
C SER A 109 -4.30 -15.49 -2.81
N TRP A 110 -3.84 -15.51 -4.06
CA TRP A 110 -3.92 -14.40 -4.98
C TRP A 110 -4.66 -14.79 -6.26
N SER A 111 -5.51 -13.89 -6.73
CA SER A 111 -6.21 -14.01 -8.01
C SER A 111 -5.87 -12.83 -8.90
N LYS A 112 -5.49 -13.11 -10.14
CA LYS A 112 -5.29 -12.06 -11.15
C LYS A 112 -6.65 -11.56 -11.59
N VAL A 113 -6.91 -10.26 -11.43
CA VAL A 113 -8.23 -9.66 -11.70
C VAL A 113 -8.24 -8.81 -12.97
N LEU A 114 -7.11 -8.23 -13.34
CA LEU A 114 -6.99 -7.38 -14.53
C LEU A 114 -5.53 -7.35 -15.02
N ALA A 115 -5.33 -7.05 -16.29
CA ALA A 115 -4.03 -6.70 -16.84
C ALA A 115 -4.18 -5.45 -17.70
N VAL A 116 -3.40 -4.42 -17.39
CA VAL A 116 -3.44 -3.12 -18.06
C VAL A 116 -2.09 -2.82 -18.73
N ASP A 117 -2.11 -2.04 -19.79
CA ASP A 117 -0.89 -1.52 -20.42
C ASP A 117 -0.53 -0.14 -19.85
N LEU A 118 0.58 -0.08 -19.09
CA LEU A 118 1.10 1.17 -18.51
C LEU A 118 2.37 1.66 -19.23
N THR A 119 2.86 0.92 -20.25
CA THR A 119 4.16 1.18 -20.90
C THR A 119 4.20 2.47 -21.71
N SER A 120 3.06 2.87 -22.25
CA SER A 120 2.95 4.08 -23.10
C SER A 120 3.20 5.39 -22.35
N TYR A 121 3.26 5.36 -21.02
CA TYR A 121 3.34 6.55 -20.17
C TYR A 121 4.53 6.57 -19.22
N ASP A 122 5.50 5.65 -19.37
CA ASP A 122 6.66 5.49 -18.46
C ASP A 122 6.25 5.46 -16.98
N ILE A 123 5.08 4.87 -16.72
CA ILE A 123 4.55 4.72 -15.37
C ILE A 123 5.27 3.54 -14.72
N SER A 124 6.54 3.76 -14.35
CA SER A 124 7.21 2.90 -13.39
C SER A 124 6.53 3.11 -12.04
N ALA A 125 5.62 2.19 -11.70
CA ALA A 125 4.91 2.25 -10.44
C ALA A 125 5.71 1.62 -9.29
N ASP A 126 7.00 1.29 -9.48
CA ASP A 126 7.93 0.95 -8.39
C ASP A 126 8.23 2.20 -7.53
N GLY A 127 7.25 2.61 -6.74
CA GLY A 127 7.17 4.03 -6.44
C GLY A 127 5.82 4.48 -5.98
N ALA A 128 4.89 4.14 -6.84
CA ALA A 128 3.59 4.77 -6.95
C ALA A 128 2.61 4.16 -5.97
N SER A 129 1.70 4.99 -5.47
CA SER A 129 0.48 4.50 -4.84
C SER A 129 -0.57 4.21 -5.91
N PHE A 130 -1.42 3.23 -5.65
CA PHE A 130 -2.53 2.93 -6.55
C PHE A 130 -3.78 2.51 -5.77
N LEU A 131 -4.92 2.60 -6.44
CA LEU A 131 -6.20 2.08 -6.00
C LEU A 131 -6.82 1.26 -7.13
N PHE A 132 -7.46 0.16 -6.78
CA PHE A 132 -8.19 -0.67 -7.73
C PHE A 132 -9.66 -0.72 -7.33
N ASP A 133 -10.53 -0.32 -8.26
CA ASP A 133 -11.97 -0.48 -8.15
C ASP A 133 -12.37 -1.80 -8.81
N GLU A 134 -12.73 -2.79 -8.00
CA GLU A 134 -13.11 -4.12 -8.49
C GLU A 134 -14.42 -4.15 -9.27
N GLU A 135 -15.36 -3.25 -8.96
CA GLU A 135 -16.68 -3.22 -9.58
C GLU A 135 -16.60 -2.59 -10.95
N ARG A 136 -15.86 -1.48 -11.04
CA ARG A 136 -15.67 -0.74 -12.29
C ARG A 136 -14.50 -1.28 -13.13
N LYS A 137 -13.67 -2.16 -12.55
CA LYS A 137 -12.43 -2.67 -13.15
C LYS A 137 -11.51 -1.55 -13.60
N VAL A 138 -11.33 -0.57 -12.73
CA VAL A 138 -10.50 0.62 -12.98
C VAL A 138 -9.32 0.65 -12.03
N LEU A 139 -8.14 0.85 -12.59
CA LEU A 139 -6.92 1.19 -11.87
C LEU A 139 -6.79 2.72 -11.82
N VAL A 140 -6.49 3.24 -10.64
CA VAL A 140 -6.06 4.62 -10.45
C VAL A 140 -4.65 4.58 -9.86
N CYS A 141 -3.67 5.21 -10.51
CA CYS A 141 -2.30 5.27 -9.99
C CYS A 141 -1.77 6.70 -9.98
N CYS A 142 -0.91 6.99 -8.99
CA CYS A 142 -0.21 8.25 -8.83
C CYS A 142 1.30 7.99 -8.88
N THR A 143 2.00 8.62 -9.81
CA THR A 143 3.46 8.51 -9.92
C THR A 143 4.14 9.68 -9.23
N TRP A 144 5.45 9.84 -9.47
CA TRP A 144 6.23 10.99 -9.02
C TRP A 144 5.85 12.28 -9.75
N ASP A 145 5.26 12.15 -10.94
CA ASP A 145 4.72 13.29 -11.67
C ASP A 145 3.41 13.75 -11.01
N PRO A 146 3.07 15.05 -11.10
CA PRO A 146 1.81 15.60 -10.59
C PRO A 146 0.61 15.18 -11.47
N ALA A 147 0.50 13.88 -11.74
CA ALA A 147 -0.49 13.28 -12.61
C ALA A 147 -1.14 12.07 -11.95
N VAL A 148 -2.46 11.98 -12.12
CA VAL A 148 -3.24 10.78 -11.80
C VAL A 148 -3.57 10.09 -13.10
N TYR A 149 -3.28 8.81 -13.18
CA TYR A 149 -3.60 7.96 -14.32
C TYR A 149 -4.76 7.06 -13.95
N ILE A 150 -5.76 7.02 -14.82
CA ILE A 150 -6.95 6.19 -14.67
C ILE A 150 -7.00 5.27 -15.87
N VAL A 151 -6.95 3.97 -15.64
CA VAL A 151 -6.87 2.94 -16.69
C VAL A 151 -7.94 1.90 -16.44
N GLY A 152 -8.79 1.67 -17.43
CA GLY A 152 -9.82 0.61 -17.41
C GLY A 152 -9.40 -0.62 -18.21
N GLU A 153 -10.35 -1.55 -18.37
CA GLU A 153 -10.14 -2.79 -19.15
C GLU A 153 -9.87 -2.53 -20.64
N ASP A 154 -10.34 -1.39 -21.16
CA ASP A 154 -10.12 -0.96 -22.54
C ASP A 154 -8.69 -0.46 -22.79
N ASN A 155 -7.84 -0.39 -21.75
CA ASN A 155 -6.49 0.19 -21.77
C ASN A 155 -6.46 1.65 -22.22
N ASN A 156 -7.60 2.34 -22.20
CA ASN A 156 -7.64 3.76 -22.45
C ASN A 156 -7.19 4.49 -21.18
N VAL A 157 -6.01 5.09 -21.26
CA VAL A 157 -5.45 5.86 -20.15
C VAL A 157 -6.01 7.28 -20.19
N ARG A 158 -6.62 7.69 -19.08
CA ARG A 158 -7.00 9.08 -18.83
C ARG A 158 -6.02 9.66 -17.83
N VAL A 159 -5.52 10.86 -18.12
CA VAL A 159 -4.54 11.54 -17.27
C VAL A 159 -5.12 12.85 -16.78
N ASP A 160 -5.09 13.08 -15.48
CA ASP A 160 -5.34 14.38 -14.87
C ASP A 160 -4.03 14.96 -14.36
N GLN A 161 -3.57 16.04 -14.99
CA GLN A 161 -2.26 16.67 -14.76
C GLN A 161 -2.33 17.90 -13.83
N ASN A 162 -3.50 18.21 -13.28
CA ASN A 162 -3.69 19.39 -12.43
C ASN A 162 -3.50 19.11 -10.94
N MET A 163 -2.69 18.11 -10.57
CA MET A 163 -2.49 17.75 -9.17
C MET A 163 -1.35 18.55 -8.52
N PRO A 164 -1.50 18.95 -7.24
CA PRO A 164 -0.38 19.53 -6.51
C PRO A 164 0.75 18.51 -6.38
N ARG A 165 2.01 18.98 -6.45
CA ARG A 165 3.27 18.22 -6.29
C ARG A 165 3.48 17.61 -4.88
N SER A 166 2.40 17.31 -4.16
CA SER A 166 2.47 16.53 -2.94
C SER A 166 2.61 15.06 -3.31
N LEU A 167 3.46 14.32 -2.59
CA LEU A 167 3.47 12.85 -2.65
C LEU A 167 2.05 12.36 -2.39
N LEU A 168 1.35 11.97 -3.46
CA LEU A 168 0.03 11.38 -3.36
C LEU A 168 0.23 9.97 -2.84
N SER A 169 0.29 9.84 -1.52
CA SER A 169 -0.05 8.57 -0.88
C SER A 169 -1.57 8.47 -0.99
N LEU A 170 -2.06 7.66 -1.92
CA LEU A 170 -3.47 7.26 -1.96
C LEU A 170 -3.73 6.41 -0.73
N PHE A 171 -4.03 7.07 0.39
CA PHE A 171 -4.33 6.40 1.64
C PHE A 171 -5.69 5.73 1.51
N ASN A 172 -5.72 4.40 1.71
CA ASN A 172 -6.95 3.67 1.99
C ASN A 172 -7.40 3.95 3.42
N TYR A 173 -7.78 5.20 3.69
CA TYR A 173 -8.60 5.52 4.84
C TYR A 173 -9.95 5.94 4.30
N ALA A 174 -10.95 5.06 4.40
CA ALA A 174 -12.34 5.51 4.40
C ALA A 174 -12.64 5.92 5.85
N PRO A 175 -12.71 7.23 6.17
CA PRO A 175 -13.25 7.63 7.47
C PRO A 175 -14.68 7.14 7.49
N SER A 176 -15.04 6.26 8.44
CA SER A 176 -16.43 6.23 8.86
C SER A 176 -16.80 7.63 9.36
N LEU A 177 -18.05 8.03 9.14
CA LEU A 177 -18.64 9.32 9.56
C LEU A 177 -18.78 9.44 11.09
N THR A 178 -17.92 8.79 11.86
CA THR A 178 -17.76 9.00 13.29
C THR A 178 -16.86 10.21 13.48
N GLN A 179 -17.50 11.33 13.84
CA GLN A 179 -16.84 12.56 14.24
C GLN A 179 -15.79 12.26 15.32
N ILE A 180 -14.54 12.62 15.07
CA ILE A 180 -13.53 12.67 16.13
C ILE A 180 -14.04 13.70 17.13
N GLN A 181 -14.52 13.24 18.28
CA GLN A 181 -14.96 14.12 19.34
C GLN A 181 -13.74 14.89 19.83
N GLN A 182 -13.64 16.16 19.44
CA GLN A 182 -12.76 17.09 20.12
C GLN A 182 -13.34 17.29 21.51
N ASP A 183 -12.60 16.83 22.51
CA ASP A 183 -12.90 17.11 23.91
C ASP A 183 -12.99 18.65 24.07
N PRO A 184 -14.08 19.22 24.62
CA PRO A 184 -14.21 20.66 24.79
C PRO A 184 -13.36 21.11 25.99
N GLY A 185 -12.04 21.09 25.81
CA GLY A 185 -11.05 21.40 26.82
C GLY A 185 -10.62 22.87 26.81
N GLY A 186 -11.26 23.68 27.66
CA GLY A 186 -10.58 24.75 28.40
C GLY A 186 -10.73 26.17 27.85
N LYS A 187 -11.70 26.91 28.38
CA LYS A 187 -11.67 28.38 28.39
C LYS A 187 -10.38 28.86 29.05
N ARG A 188 -9.43 29.40 28.28
CA ARG A 188 -8.36 30.25 28.83
C ARG A 188 -8.99 31.56 29.29
N LYS A 189 -9.05 31.78 30.60
CA LYS A 189 -9.25 33.13 31.16
C LYS A 189 -8.01 33.96 30.81
N ARG A 190 -8.20 35.07 30.10
CA ARG A 190 -7.23 36.18 30.13
C ARG A 190 -7.32 36.80 31.52
N GLY A 191 -6.20 36.81 32.23
CA GLY A 191 -5.98 37.73 33.35
C GLY A 191 -5.30 38.97 32.80
N ASP A 192 -5.89 40.13 33.07
CA ASP A 192 -5.25 41.42 32.94
C ASP A 192 -4.28 41.61 34.10
N GLU A 193 -3.05 42.01 33.80
CA GLU A 193 -2.26 43.04 34.50
C GLU A 193 -1.14 43.52 33.57
#